data_AF-A0A0N4XUT2-F1
#
_entry.id   AF-A0A0N4XUT2-F1
#
_cell.length_a   1.000
_cell.length_b   1.000
_cell.length_c   1.000
_cell.angle_alpha   90.00
_cell.angle_beta   90.00
_cell.angle_gamma   90.00
#
_symmetry.space_group_name_H-M   'P 1'
#
loop_
_entity.id
_entity.type
_entity.pdbx_description
1 polymer ?
#
loop_
_entity_poly.entity_id
_entity_poly.type
_entity_poly.pdbx_seq_one_letter_code
_entity_poly.pdbx_strand_id
1 'polypeptide(L)'
;MYSSQYDRLPPIRGLKTSTSWNSWLDKRTPLDWTPQMTQVTASYGSLAKKSTSHHSLPITNSHATLKSTKSGPARKSLSVKSSAASQGKAAPAKSSALSRVQPAPARVGQNGGPMTVQNALKKIESEEWTQKVEGINMISELSSTNPKEVGDHMHEVVLAILEECKNLRSSVSRVALVCAGTLTQNMRSKMDVELDKLCSILINRAGDVSNAFIREDASEALDKVVKYASAGKALHSIIAAGSKSKNNTIRAACAGFVCSLVTRLGTSTILSSQEQLAKLIPQLIAFTKDPNPHVRTHGKQTLVNLSQDASFDRQLKKSVSDAEYRAVKCALDDIDKKGLNSLDSTTVSLSGSLSRTGSVRKAVMRKLPDNVQLDLDEIRADLTAAGWERRLGGLKRFEEMCGTASKAIASDTKLTEAFIGRLNDINSKVSLEGLDTYLVTLPVLSKLYSTEAHLKAVLNQLILALMSHLSSKSDDHRSTAQKCLNETIKQVDPASLSPAVAAATRKANVKQKPFMLSVFNKLNVLLYPSKPKQVEVVALPILWDCVKSGLSDSDIKKAMGERAVLDQASMELDPARRKQLESLIR
;
A
#
# COMPACT_ATOMS: atom_id res chain seq x y z
N MET A 1 40.90 67.05 1.24
CA MET A 1 39.47 67.33 1.00
C MET A 1 38.65 66.24 1.69
N TYR A 2 37.82 66.65 2.67
CA TYR A 2 36.69 65.96 3.32
C TYR A 2 36.90 64.55 3.93
N SER A 3 37.09 64.38 5.26
CA SER A 3 36.14 64.44 6.41
C SER A 3 35.27 63.15 6.54
N SER A 4 35.60 62.23 7.47
CA SER A 4 35.01 62.03 8.83
C SER A 4 33.67 61.26 8.78
N GLN A 5 33.43 60.15 9.49
CA GLN A 5 33.39 60.07 10.95
C GLN A 5 33.41 58.61 11.46
N TYR A 6 34.22 58.37 12.49
CA TYR A 6 34.22 57.19 13.37
C TYR A 6 33.10 57.34 14.40
N ASP A 7 32.45 56.23 14.77
CA ASP A 7 31.92 56.06 16.13
C ASP A 7 32.14 54.61 16.63
N ARG A 8 32.87 54.50 17.75
CA ARG A 8 33.09 53.27 18.53
C ARG A 8 32.11 53.23 19.68
N LEU A 9 31.53 52.06 19.96
CA LEU A 9 30.96 51.69 21.27
C LEU A 9 31.25 50.19 21.59
N PRO A 10 31.20 49.76 22.87
CA PRO A 10 32.28 49.07 23.60
C PRO A 10 32.19 47.53 23.64
N PRO A 11 33.22 46.82 24.16
CA PRO A 11 33.17 45.37 24.32
C PRO A 11 32.27 44.98 25.50
N ILE A 12 31.22 44.21 25.25
CA ILE A 12 30.39 43.64 26.31
C ILE A 12 31.15 42.45 26.93
N ARG A 13 31.72 42.70 28.11
CA ARG A 13 32.11 41.68 29.10
C ARG A 13 30.87 40.88 29.50
N GLY A 14 30.95 39.55 29.42
CA GLY A 14 29.82 38.72 29.89
C GLY A 14 29.91 37.21 29.66
N LEU A 15 31.10 36.62 29.56
CA LEU A 15 31.24 35.17 29.73
C LEU A 15 31.16 34.84 31.22
N LYS A 16 29.93 34.73 31.75
CA LYS A 16 29.70 33.87 32.92
C LYS A 16 29.40 32.47 32.37
N THR A 17 30.40 31.61 32.50
CA THR A 17 30.25 30.17 32.49
C THR A 17 29.06 29.80 33.38
N SER A 18 27.99 29.25 32.78
CA SER A 18 26.84 28.76 33.55
C SER A 18 27.26 27.47 34.25
N THR A 19 27.69 27.62 35.50
CA THR A 19 27.96 26.60 36.51
C THR A 19 26.69 25.86 37.00
N SER A 20 25.58 25.92 36.27
CA SER A 20 24.30 25.32 36.69
C SER A 20 24.23 23.79 36.50
N TRP A 21 25.04 23.21 35.61
CA TRP A 21 24.96 21.77 35.31
C TRP A 21 25.73 20.87 36.28
N ASN A 22 26.80 21.34 36.92
CA ASN A 22 27.56 20.52 37.87
C ASN A 22 26.87 20.34 39.23
N SER A 23 25.88 21.17 39.56
CA SER A 23 25.11 21.08 40.80
C SER A 23 24.04 19.96 40.77
N TRP A 24 23.69 19.47 39.58
CA TRP A 24 22.64 18.44 39.42
C TRP A 24 23.21 17.01 39.36
N LEU A 25 24.49 16.84 39.05
CA LEU A 25 25.17 15.54 39.05
C LEU A 25 25.49 15.03 40.47
N ASP A 26 25.52 15.91 41.47
CA ASP A 26 25.98 15.60 42.84
C ASP A 26 24.84 15.25 43.82
N LYS A 27 23.60 15.14 43.33
CA LYS A 27 22.42 14.75 44.13
C LYS A 27 21.71 13.55 43.52
N ARG A 28 22.35 12.38 43.58
CA ARG A 28 21.64 11.10 43.52
C ARG A 28 21.83 10.36 44.84
N THR A 29 20.72 10.09 45.51
CA THR A 29 20.60 8.86 46.30
C THR A 29 20.66 7.67 45.34
N PRO A 30 21.41 6.60 45.64
CA PRO A 30 21.52 5.46 44.75
C PRO A 30 20.18 4.72 44.71
N LEU A 31 19.61 4.55 43.52
CA LEU A 31 18.67 3.45 43.28
C LEU A 31 19.53 2.20 43.09
N ASP A 32 19.47 1.31 44.07
CA ASP A 32 20.08 -0.01 44.04
C ASP A 32 19.70 -0.75 42.76
N TRP A 33 20.67 -0.86 41.86
CA TRP A 33 20.76 -1.95 40.90
C TRP A 33 21.82 -2.91 41.42
N THR A 34 21.41 -3.88 42.23
CA THR A 34 22.23 -5.06 42.50
C THR A 34 21.94 -6.11 41.42
N PRO A 35 22.96 -6.61 40.72
CA PRO A 35 22.82 -7.78 39.86
C PRO A 35 22.93 -9.04 40.74
N GLN A 36 21.82 -9.74 40.95
CA GLN A 36 21.89 -11.11 41.45
C GLN A 36 22.36 -12.03 40.32
N MET A 37 23.68 -12.27 40.27
CA MET A 37 24.23 -13.48 39.68
C MET A 37 23.76 -14.68 40.50
N THR A 38 22.93 -15.51 39.90
CA THR A 38 22.83 -16.93 40.28
C THR A 38 23.15 -17.73 39.04
N GLN A 39 24.37 -18.26 38.98
CA GLN A 39 24.62 -19.48 38.21
C GLN A 39 23.79 -20.59 38.85
N VAL A 40 23.20 -21.46 38.02
CA VAL A 40 23.22 -22.93 38.14
C VAL A 40 22.35 -23.54 37.03
N THR A 41 23.07 -24.15 36.08
CA THR A 41 22.81 -25.38 35.31
C THR A 41 21.49 -25.65 34.58
N ALA A 42 21.67 -26.14 33.36
CA ALA A 42 20.69 -26.71 32.44
C ALA A 42 19.80 -27.81 33.03
N SER A 43 18.53 -27.83 32.59
CA SER A 43 17.79 -29.06 32.36
C SER A 43 16.72 -28.84 31.30
N TYR A 44 16.77 -29.65 30.24
CA TYR A 44 15.72 -29.80 29.23
C TYR A 44 14.45 -30.39 29.88
N GLY A 45 13.28 -29.88 29.50
CA GLY A 45 11.99 -30.39 29.97
C GLY A 45 10.82 -29.85 29.15
N SER A 46 10.44 -30.61 28.12
CA SER A 46 9.21 -30.45 27.34
C SER A 46 7.97 -30.52 28.23
N LEU A 47 7.05 -29.56 28.10
CA LEU A 47 5.63 -29.78 28.45
C LEU A 47 4.71 -28.81 27.71
N ALA A 48 4.00 -29.37 26.74
CA ALA A 48 2.80 -28.82 26.14
C ALA A 48 1.72 -28.57 27.20
N LYS A 49 0.94 -27.49 27.06
CA LYS A 49 -0.46 -27.47 27.49
C LYS A 49 -1.26 -26.37 26.77
N LYS A 50 -2.42 -26.84 26.30
CA LYS A 50 -3.51 -26.15 25.60
C LYS A 50 -4.13 -25.08 26.50
N SER A 51 -4.52 -23.94 25.92
CA SER A 51 -5.38 -22.95 26.57
C SER A 51 -6.71 -22.86 25.82
N THR A 52 -7.78 -23.15 26.54
CA THR A 52 -9.18 -23.18 26.14
C THR A 52 -9.82 -21.80 26.33
N SER A 53 -10.49 -21.32 25.28
CA SER A 53 -11.30 -20.11 25.28
C SER A 53 -12.65 -20.32 25.98
N HIS A 54 -12.99 -19.45 26.94
CA HIS A 54 -14.34 -19.29 27.47
C HIS A 54 -14.88 -17.91 27.07
N HIS A 55 -16.02 -17.88 26.38
CA HIS A 55 -17.19 -17.04 26.73
C HIS A 55 -18.28 -17.23 25.64
N SER A 56 -19.39 -17.84 26.06
CA SER A 56 -20.63 -17.95 25.30
C SER A 56 -21.71 -17.14 26.01
N LEU A 57 -22.53 -16.43 25.23
CA LEU A 57 -23.80 -15.83 25.66
C LEU A 57 -24.91 -16.91 25.74
N PRO A 58 -25.98 -16.69 26.51
CA PRO A 58 -26.93 -17.74 26.88
C PRO A 58 -28.03 -17.95 25.82
N ILE A 59 -28.38 -19.21 25.57
CA ILE A 59 -29.63 -19.61 24.92
C ILE A 59 -30.32 -20.61 25.86
N THR A 60 -31.63 -20.41 26.01
CA THR A 60 -32.54 -21.05 26.94
C THR A 60 -32.82 -22.53 26.61
N ASN A 61 -33.10 -23.28 27.68
CA ASN A 61 -33.45 -24.71 27.70
C ASN A 61 -34.68 -25.07 26.86
N SER A 62 -34.59 -26.20 26.12
CA SER A 62 -35.60 -27.25 26.18
C SER A 62 -35.00 -28.60 25.77
N HIS A 63 -35.33 -29.62 26.56
CA HIS A 63 -34.80 -30.98 26.61
C HIS A 63 -35.05 -31.84 25.37
N ALA A 64 -34.14 -32.77 25.07
CA ALA A 64 -34.42 -34.22 24.99
C ALA A 64 -33.12 -35.07 24.93
N THR A 65 -33.22 -36.26 25.50
CA THR A 65 -32.20 -37.15 26.07
C THR A 65 -31.33 -37.98 25.12
N LEU A 66 -30.11 -38.26 25.60
CA LEU A 66 -29.09 -39.20 25.11
C LEU A 66 -29.54 -40.67 25.05
N LYS A 67 -28.96 -41.45 24.13
CA LYS A 67 -28.56 -42.84 24.40
C LYS A 67 -27.10 -43.08 23.99
N SER A 68 -26.33 -43.48 24.99
CA SER A 68 -24.93 -43.95 24.96
C SER A 68 -24.91 -45.45 24.64
N THR A 69 -23.88 -45.94 23.94
CA THR A 69 -23.17 -47.16 24.36
C THR A 69 -21.73 -47.18 23.87
N LYS A 70 -20.87 -47.67 24.77
CA LYS A 70 -19.41 -47.77 24.77
C LYS A 70 -18.93 -48.94 23.90
N SER A 71 -17.69 -48.87 23.40
CA SER A 71 -16.61 -49.79 23.82
C SER A 71 -15.30 -49.52 23.08
N GLY A 72 -14.21 -49.49 23.84
CA GLY A 72 -12.83 -49.26 23.42
C GLY A 72 -12.07 -50.50 22.90
N PRO A 73 -10.73 -50.44 22.82
CA PRO A 73 -9.98 -50.99 21.68
C PRO A 73 -8.97 -52.11 22.04
N ALA A 74 -8.47 -52.85 21.04
CA ALA A 74 -7.23 -53.62 21.14
C ALA A 74 -6.55 -53.88 19.77
N ARG A 75 -5.22 -54.10 19.85
CA ARG A 75 -4.15 -53.95 18.85
C ARG A 75 -3.69 -55.26 18.15
N LYS A 76 -2.81 -55.05 17.14
CA LYS A 76 -1.74 -55.92 16.55
C LYS A 76 -2.16 -56.69 15.29
N SER A 77 -1.33 -56.96 14.27
CA SER A 77 0.01 -56.53 13.82
C SER A 77 0.26 -57.14 12.42
N LEU A 78 1.00 -56.41 11.56
CA LEU A 78 1.96 -56.84 10.53
C LEU A 78 1.63 -58.01 9.56
N SER A 79 1.74 -57.74 8.24
CA SER A 79 2.57 -58.52 7.28
C SER A 79 2.49 -57.92 5.87
N VAL A 80 3.63 -57.91 5.17
CA VAL A 80 3.84 -57.46 3.79
C VAL A 80 3.90 -58.67 2.85
N LYS A 81 3.29 -58.59 1.66
CA LYS A 81 3.82 -59.20 0.42
C LYS A 81 3.12 -58.66 -0.84
N SER A 82 3.80 -58.88 -1.96
CA SER A 82 3.85 -58.16 -3.23
C SER A 82 2.80 -58.49 -4.30
N SER A 83 2.83 -57.66 -5.36
CA SER A 83 2.64 -57.91 -6.81
C SER A 83 1.28 -57.66 -7.50
N ALA A 84 1.36 -56.68 -8.41
CA ALA A 84 0.91 -56.64 -9.82
C ALA A 84 -0.58 -56.51 -10.23
N ALA A 85 -0.77 -55.51 -11.11
CA ALA A 85 -1.67 -55.38 -12.27
C ALA A 85 -3.16 -55.00 -12.09
N SER A 86 -3.40 -53.72 -12.44
CA SER A 86 -4.40 -53.22 -13.41
C SER A 86 -5.85 -52.91 -12.98
N GLN A 87 -6.24 -51.69 -13.41
CA GLN A 87 -7.58 -51.13 -13.68
C GLN A 87 -8.51 -50.75 -12.51
N GLY A 88 -8.90 -49.47 -12.48
CA GLY A 88 -10.23 -49.05 -12.02
C GLY A 88 -10.30 -47.83 -11.08
N LYS A 89 -10.65 -46.67 -11.66
CA LYS A 89 -11.43 -45.55 -11.08
C LYS A 89 -10.95 -44.89 -9.77
N ALA A 90 -10.35 -43.71 -9.91
CA ALA A 90 -10.16 -42.76 -8.81
C ALA A 90 -11.39 -41.84 -8.64
N ALA A 91 -11.87 -41.73 -7.40
CA ALA A 91 -12.80 -40.69 -6.93
C ALA A 91 -12.01 -39.64 -6.10
N PRO A 92 -12.39 -38.34 -6.12
CA PRO A 92 -11.50 -37.25 -5.71
C PRO A 92 -11.55 -36.91 -4.22
N ALA A 93 -10.40 -36.47 -3.70
CA ALA A 93 -10.22 -35.90 -2.37
C ALA A 93 -10.70 -34.44 -2.31
N LYS A 94 -11.36 -34.08 -1.20
CA LYS A 94 -12.01 -32.80 -0.94
C LYS A 94 -11.00 -31.70 -0.61
N SER A 95 -11.04 -30.60 -1.36
CA SER A 95 -10.41 -29.32 -1.03
C SER A 95 -11.41 -28.40 -0.33
N SER A 96 -10.98 -27.74 0.76
CA SER A 96 -11.75 -26.78 1.52
C SER A 96 -11.62 -25.37 0.92
N ALA A 97 -12.71 -24.87 0.32
CA ALA A 97 -12.79 -23.55 -0.30
C ALA A 97 -12.99 -22.42 0.73
N LEU A 98 -12.19 -21.35 0.60
CA LEU A 98 -12.30 -20.08 1.33
C LEU A 98 -12.96 -19.01 0.44
N SER A 99 -13.69 -18.10 1.08
CA SER A 99 -14.76 -17.23 0.56
C SER A 99 -14.33 -16.20 -0.50
N ARG A 100 -14.55 -16.57 -1.77
CA ARG A 100 -14.87 -15.64 -2.87
C ARG A 100 -16.27 -15.05 -2.60
N VAL A 101 -16.49 -13.76 -2.84
CA VAL A 101 -17.86 -13.24 -3.00
C VAL A 101 -18.40 -13.85 -4.30
N GLN A 102 -18.94 -15.06 -4.18
CA GLN A 102 -19.81 -15.63 -5.18
C GLN A 102 -21.15 -14.90 -5.08
N PRO A 103 -21.88 -14.68 -6.18
CA PRO A 103 -23.30 -14.35 -6.08
C PRO A 103 -23.93 -15.45 -5.24
N ALA A 104 -24.57 -15.08 -4.13
CA ALA A 104 -25.21 -16.04 -3.25
C ALA A 104 -26.18 -16.91 -4.06
N PRO A 105 -26.22 -18.24 -3.89
CA PRO A 105 -27.29 -19.03 -4.47
C PRO A 105 -28.59 -18.49 -3.89
N ALA A 106 -29.53 -18.14 -4.77
CA ALA A 106 -30.82 -17.60 -4.42
C ALA A 106 -31.49 -18.48 -3.36
N ARG A 107 -31.44 -18.05 -2.10
CA ARG A 107 -32.50 -18.40 -1.16
C ARG A 107 -33.72 -17.71 -1.73
N VAL A 108 -34.60 -18.49 -2.32
CA VAL A 108 -35.95 -18.09 -2.70
C VAL A 108 -36.67 -17.68 -1.41
N GLY A 109 -36.42 -16.45 -0.97
CA GLY A 109 -37.31 -15.71 -0.12
C GLY A 109 -38.48 -15.34 -1.01
N GLN A 110 -39.58 -16.06 -0.84
CA GLN A 110 -40.89 -15.65 -1.34
C GLN A 110 -41.18 -14.24 -0.79
N ASN A 111 -40.87 -13.19 -1.57
CA ASN A 111 -41.38 -11.83 -1.45
C ASN A 111 -40.81 -10.84 -2.52
N GLY A 112 -40.19 -11.32 -3.60
CA GLY A 112 -39.76 -10.47 -4.71
C GLY A 112 -40.85 -10.34 -5.77
N GLY A 113 -41.22 -9.12 -6.16
CA GLY A 113 -42.09 -8.87 -7.33
C GLY A 113 -41.52 -9.45 -8.64
N PRO A 114 -42.19 -9.25 -9.79
CA PRO A 114 -41.77 -9.85 -11.06
C PRO A 114 -40.32 -9.49 -11.43
N MET A 115 -39.56 -10.47 -11.92
CA MET A 115 -38.18 -10.32 -12.35
C MET A 115 -38.15 -9.62 -13.72
N THR A 116 -38.25 -8.29 -13.71
CA THR A 116 -38.26 -7.47 -14.93
C THR A 116 -37.33 -6.26 -14.78
N VAL A 117 -36.86 -5.73 -15.90
CA VAL A 117 -35.99 -4.54 -15.91
C VAL A 117 -36.69 -3.35 -15.23
N GLN A 118 -37.97 -3.15 -15.49
CA GLN A 118 -38.74 -2.04 -14.90
C GLN A 118 -38.85 -2.13 -13.37
N ASN A 119 -39.03 -3.34 -12.82
CA ASN A 119 -39.04 -3.54 -11.37
C ASN A 119 -37.64 -3.33 -10.77
N ALA A 120 -36.59 -3.78 -11.47
CA ALA A 120 -35.21 -3.57 -11.05
C ALA A 120 -34.84 -2.08 -11.02
N LEU A 121 -35.19 -1.32 -12.06
CA LEU A 121 -34.97 0.13 -12.12
C LEU A 121 -35.72 0.87 -11.01
N LYS A 122 -36.98 0.53 -10.76
CA LYS A 122 -37.76 1.10 -9.64
C LYS A 122 -37.11 0.84 -8.28
N LYS A 123 -36.50 -0.33 -8.08
CA LYS A 123 -35.73 -0.65 -6.86
C LYS A 123 -34.44 0.17 -6.76
N ILE A 124 -33.75 0.38 -7.88
CA ILE A 124 -32.54 1.22 -7.96
C ILE A 124 -32.84 2.69 -7.63
N GLU A 125 -34.01 3.20 -7.99
CA GLU A 125 -34.43 4.57 -7.67
C GLU A 125 -34.76 4.79 -6.18
N SER A 126 -34.91 3.73 -5.39
CA SER A 126 -35.21 3.84 -3.97
C SER A 126 -34.06 4.51 -3.19
N GLU A 127 -34.38 5.33 -2.19
CA GLU A 127 -33.41 5.88 -1.24
C GLU A 127 -32.81 4.81 -0.32
N GLU A 128 -33.53 3.69 -0.12
CA GLU A 128 -33.08 2.61 0.74
C GLU A 128 -32.00 1.77 0.05
N TRP A 129 -30.79 1.79 0.60
CA TRP A 129 -29.62 1.17 -0.03
C TRP A 129 -29.77 -0.34 -0.23
N THR A 130 -30.53 -1.03 0.62
CA THR A 130 -30.81 -2.46 0.46
C THR A 130 -31.64 -2.74 -0.80
N GLN A 131 -32.64 -1.89 -1.07
CA GLN A 131 -33.44 -1.97 -2.30
C GLN A 131 -32.59 -1.67 -3.54
N LYS A 132 -31.70 -0.67 -3.47
CA LYS A 132 -30.75 -0.40 -4.56
C LYS A 132 -29.90 -1.62 -4.89
N VAL A 133 -29.30 -2.26 -3.88
CA VAL A 133 -28.47 -3.47 -4.06
C VAL A 133 -29.29 -4.62 -4.66
N GLU A 134 -30.53 -4.82 -4.19
CA GLU A 134 -31.42 -5.83 -4.75
C GLU A 134 -31.73 -5.56 -6.23
N GLY A 135 -32.06 -4.31 -6.59
CA GLY A 135 -32.30 -3.90 -7.97
C GLY A 135 -31.08 -4.08 -8.88
N ILE A 136 -29.88 -3.72 -8.41
CA ILE A 136 -28.64 -3.93 -9.18
C ILE A 136 -28.35 -5.43 -9.39
N ASN A 137 -28.54 -6.26 -8.37
CA ASN A 137 -28.37 -7.71 -8.50
C ASN A 137 -29.42 -8.32 -9.44
N MET A 138 -30.65 -7.81 -9.40
CA MET A 138 -31.72 -8.18 -10.33
C MET A 138 -31.34 -7.89 -11.78
N ILE A 139 -30.76 -6.71 -12.08
CA ILE A 139 -30.20 -6.40 -13.41
C ILE A 139 -29.08 -7.38 -13.79
N SER A 140 -28.17 -7.68 -12.87
CA SER A 140 -27.08 -8.64 -13.13
C SER A 140 -27.61 -10.02 -13.51
N GLU A 141 -28.59 -10.52 -12.78
CA GLU A 141 -29.23 -11.80 -13.06
C GLU A 141 -30.02 -11.77 -14.39
N LEU A 142 -30.85 -10.75 -14.60
CA LEU A 142 -31.59 -10.55 -15.86
C LEU A 142 -30.67 -10.51 -17.08
N SER A 143 -29.49 -9.88 -16.96
CA SER A 143 -28.53 -9.84 -18.06
C SER A 143 -28.00 -11.21 -18.46
N SER A 144 -28.10 -12.21 -17.57
CA SER A 144 -27.71 -13.59 -17.83
C SER A 144 -28.88 -14.50 -18.24
N THR A 145 -30.06 -14.30 -17.65
CA THR A 145 -31.24 -15.16 -17.84
C THR A 145 -32.15 -14.67 -18.96
N ASN A 146 -32.33 -13.36 -19.09
CA ASN A 146 -33.11 -12.73 -20.15
C ASN A 146 -32.37 -11.52 -20.80
N PRO A 147 -31.25 -11.76 -21.51
CA PRO A 147 -30.44 -10.66 -22.06
C PRO A 147 -31.19 -9.79 -23.08
N LYS A 148 -32.26 -10.31 -23.70
CA LYS A 148 -33.06 -9.55 -24.68
C LYS A 148 -33.76 -8.36 -24.00
N GLU A 149 -34.42 -8.60 -22.87
CA GLU A 149 -35.14 -7.56 -22.14
C GLU A 149 -34.23 -6.45 -21.62
N VAL A 150 -33.04 -6.81 -21.11
CA VAL A 150 -31.99 -5.84 -20.75
C VAL A 150 -31.48 -5.10 -21.98
N GLY A 151 -31.37 -5.77 -23.12
CA GLY A 151 -30.98 -5.17 -24.39
C GLY A 151 -31.96 -4.12 -24.90
N ASP A 152 -33.25 -4.38 -24.77
CA ASP A 152 -34.31 -3.46 -25.21
C ASP A 152 -34.35 -2.17 -24.37
N HIS A 153 -33.82 -2.20 -23.14
CA HIS A 153 -33.74 -1.06 -22.21
C HIS A 153 -32.29 -0.70 -21.83
N MET A 154 -31.32 -1.01 -22.71
CA MET A 154 -29.89 -0.93 -22.40
C MET A 154 -29.46 0.43 -21.85
N HIS A 155 -29.89 1.51 -22.51
CA HIS A 155 -29.45 2.85 -22.18
C HIS A 155 -29.87 3.25 -20.76
N GLU A 156 -31.13 3.01 -20.41
CA GLU A 156 -31.69 3.31 -19.08
C GLU A 156 -31.00 2.48 -17.99
N VAL A 157 -30.81 1.18 -18.24
CA VAL A 157 -30.09 0.28 -17.33
C VAL A 157 -28.66 0.77 -17.09
N VAL A 158 -27.92 1.08 -18.15
CA VAL A 158 -26.53 1.52 -18.00
C VAL A 158 -26.48 2.86 -17.28
N LEU A 159 -27.33 3.84 -17.60
CA LEU A 159 -27.36 5.12 -16.88
C LEU A 159 -27.63 4.94 -15.38
N ALA A 160 -28.61 4.10 -15.01
CA ALA A 160 -28.91 3.82 -13.61
C ALA A 160 -27.71 3.17 -12.89
N ILE A 161 -27.07 2.17 -13.50
CA ILE A 161 -25.88 1.53 -12.94
C ILE A 161 -24.69 2.50 -12.83
N LEU A 162 -24.50 3.38 -13.81
CA LEU A 162 -23.42 4.36 -13.81
C LEU A 162 -23.57 5.42 -12.72
N GLU A 163 -24.80 5.79 -12.37
CA GLU A 163 -25.05 6.67 -11.25
C GLU A 163 -24.76 5.97 -9.92
N GLU A 164 -25.17 4.72 -9.79
CA GLU A 164 -24.88 3.92 -8.59
C GLU A 164 -23.39 3.56 -8.44
N CYS A 165 -22.62 3.48 -9.54
CA CYS A 165 -21.17 3.38 -9.48
C CYS A 165 -20.54 4.57 -8.72
N LYS A 166 -21.24 5.71 -8.64
CA LYS A 166 -20.78 6.89 -7.91
C LYS A 166 -21.34 7.04 -6.50
N ASN A 167 -22.17 6.09 -6.05
CA ASN A 167 -22.84 6.17 -4.76
C ASN A 167 -21.83 6.33 -3.59
N LEU A 168 -22.14 7.21 -2.64
CA LEU A 168 -21.31 7.47 -1.47
C LEU A 168 -21.19 6.24 -0.56
N ARG A 169 -22.20 5.38 -0.58
CA ARG A 169 -22.18 4.12 0.15
C ARG A 169 -21.39 3.09 -0.66
N SER A 170 -20.20 2.75 -0.16
CA SER A 170 -19.29 1.82 -0.83
C SER A 170 -19.94 0.47 -1.13
N SER A 171 -20.85 -0.05 -0.29
CA SER A 171 -21.54 -1.31 -0.58
C SER A 171 -22.38 -1.28 -1.86
N VAL A 172 -23.04 -0.14 -2.15
CA VAL A 172 -23.86 0.04 -3.35
C VAL A 172 -22.95 0.25 -4.56
N SER A 173 -21.96 1.14 -4.44
CA SER A 173 -21.00 1.42 -5.51
C SER A 173 -20.23 0.17 -5.96
N ARG A 174 -19.77 -0.67 -5.02
CA ARG A 174 -19.10 -1.94 -5.34
C ARG A 174 -19.99 -2.89 -6.15
N VAL A 175 -21.24 -3.08 -5.72
CA VAL A 175 -22.19 -3.95 -6.43
C VAL A 175 -22.52 -3.38 -7.82
N ALA A 176 -22.64 -2.06 -7.96
CA ALA A 176 -22.83 -1.39 -9.24
C ALA A 176 -21.64 -1.60 -10.19
N LEU A 177 -20.40 -1.46 -9.70
CA LEU A 177 -19.18 -1.70 -10.51
C LEU A 177 -19.11 -3.15 -11.01
N VAL A 178 -19.40 -4.12 -10.14
CA VAL A 178 -19.45 -5.54 -10.53
C VAL A 178 -20.55 -5.76 -11.57
N CYS A 179 -21.74 -5.18 -11.38
CA CYS A 179 -22.85 -5.25 -12.33
C CYS A 179 -22.47 -4.66 -13.70
N ALA A 180 -21.78 -3.51 -13.74
CA ALA A 180 -21.32 -2.88 -14.97
C ALA A 180 -20.39 -3.80 -15.78
N GLY A 181 -19.48 -4.51 -15.11
CA GLY A 181 -18.65 -5.55 -15.71
C GLY A 181 -19.46 -6.75 -16.21
N THR A 182 -20.42 -7.23 -15.43
CA THR A 182 -21.32 -8.35 -15.79
C THR A 182 -22.17 -8.01 -17.02
N LEU A 183 -22.74 -6.81 -17.07
CA LEU A 183 -23.47 -6.30 -18.23
C LEU A 183 -22.60 -6.32 -19.48
N THR A 184 -21.36 -5.82 -19.39
CA THR A 184 -20.44 -5.84 -20.53
C THR A 184 -20.12 -7.26 -20.99
N GLN A 185 -19.95 -8.19 -20.05
CA GLN A 185 -19.69 -9.60 -20.34
C GLN A 185 -20.86 -10.28 -21.08
N ASN A 186 -22.09 -10.04 -20.63
CA ASN A 186 -23.27 -10.72 -21.15
C ASN A 186 -23.80 -10.08 -22.44
N MET A 187 -23.70 -8.75 -22.55
CA MET A 187 -24.25 -7.99 -23.68
C MET A 187 -23.23 -7.80 -24.81
N ARG A 188 -21.92 -7.88 -24.52
CA ARG A 188 -20.82 -7.82 -25.48
C ARG A 188 -20.90 -6.58 -26.38
N SER A 189 -20.90 -6.74 -27.71
CA SER A 189 -20.93 -5.62 -28.66
C SER A 189 -22.19 -4.75 -28.57
N LYS A 190 -23.30 -5.24 -27.99
CA LYS A 190 -24.47 -4.39 -27.71
C LYS A 190 -24.16 -3.28 -26.71
N MET A 191 -23.11 -3.44 -25.90
CA MET A 191 -22.64 -2.44 -24.94
C MET A 191 -21.83 -1.31 -25.61
N ASP A 192 -21.41 -1.46 -26.87
CA ASP A 192 -20.44 -0.58 -27.53
C ASP A 192 -20.86 0.90 -27.58
N VAL A 193 -22.17 1.16 -27.69
CA VAL A 193 -22.75 2.52 -27.72
C VAL A 193 -22.59 3.23 -26.37
N GLU A 194 -22.54 2.47 -25.27
CA GLU A 194 -22.46 3.00 -23.91
C GLU A 194 -21.02 3.08 -23.37
N LEU A 195 -20.05 2.51 -24.08
CA LEU A 195 -18.68 2.37 -23.60
C LEU A 195 -17.98 3.69 -23.29
N ASP A 196 -18.32 4.79 -23.98
CA ASP A 196 -17.66 6.08 -23.74
C ASP A 196 -17.97 6.60 -22.32
N LYS A 197 -19.24 6.56 -21.91
CA LYS A 197 -19.65 6.96 -20.55
C LYS A 197 -19.20 5.94 -19.51
N LEU A 198 -19.33 4.64 -19.82
CA LEU A 198 -18.93 3.56 -18.94
C LEU A 198 -17.42 3.61 -18.64
N CYS A 199 -16.57 3.65 -19.65
CA CYS A 199 -15.11 3.70 -19.48
C CYS A 199 -14.69 4.98 -18.74
N SER A 200 -15.34 6.12 -18.99
CA SER A 200 -15.09 7.35 -18.25
C SER A 200 -15.27 7.16 -16.74
N ILE A 201 -16.39 6.58 -16.31
CA ILE A 201 -16.65 6.35 -14.88
C ILE A 201 -15.73 5.27 -14.31
N LEU A 202 -15.58 4.14 -15.01
CA LEU A 202 -14.75 3.04 -14.52
C LEU A 202 -13.27 3.42 -14.39
N ILE A 203 -12.70 4.15 -15.36
CA ILE A 203 -11.31 4.60 -15.28
C ILE A 203 -11.11 5.59 -14.13
N ASN A 204 -12.05 6.53 -13.92
CA ASN A 204 -11.98 7.44 -12.78
C ASN A 204 -12.04 6.67 -11.45
N ARG A 205 -12.86 5.62 -11.35
CA ARG A 205 -12.96 4.76 -10.16
C ARG A 205 -11.73 3.86 -9.98
N ALA A 206 -11.16 3.33 -11.06
CA ALA A 206 -9.91 2.56 -11.03
C ALA A 206 -8.70 3.41 -10.59
N GLY A 207 -8.73 4.72 -10.85
CA GLY A 207 -7.71 5.67 -10.40
C GLY A 207 -7.92 6.24 -8.99
N ASP A 208 -8.98 5.87 -8.27
CA ASP A 208 -9.29 6.43 -6.95
C ASP A 208 -8.36 5.88 -5.85
N VAL A 209 -7.33 6.65 -5.49
CA VAL A 209 -6.34 6.24 -4.48
C VAL A 209 -6.92 6.05 -3.07
N SER A 210 -8.10 6.60 -2.78
CA SER A 210 -8.68 6.58 -1.43
C SER A 210 -9.28 5.23 -1.02
N ASN A 211 -9.79 4.46 -1.99
CA ASN A 211 -10.53 3.22 -1.71
C ASN A 211 -10.01 2.04 -2.53
N ALA A 212 -9.19 1.19 -1.93
CA ALA A 212 -8.57 0.05 -2.61
C ALA A 212 -9.59 -0.93 -3.21
N PHE A 213 -10.65 -1.26 -2.47
CA PHE A 213 -11.71 -2.18 -2.95
C PHE A 213 -12.48 -1.64 -4.16
N ILE A 214 -12.71 -0.32 -4.21
CA ILE A 214 -13.38 0.33 -5.33
C ILE A 214 -12.50 0.30 -6.58
N ARG A 215 -11.19 0.54 -6.42
CA ARG A 215 -10.25 0.42 -7.54
C ARG A 215 -10.18 -1.00 -8.09
N GLU A 216 -10.17 -2.00 -7.20
CA GLU A 216 -10.09 -3.40 -7.58
C GLU A 216 -11.33 -3.82 -8.37
N ASP A 217 -12.54 -3.53 -7.84
CA ASP A 217 -13.79 -3.84 -8.55
C ASP A 217 -13.91 -3.08 -9.88
N ALA A 218 -13.48 -1.81 -9.93
CA ALA A 218 -13.48 -1.01 -11.16
C ALA A 218 -12.47 -1.53 -12.20
N SER A 219 -11.30 -1.99 -11.75
CA SER A 219 -10.29 -2.60 -12.62
C SER A 219 -10.77 -3.95 -13.15
N GLU A 220 -11.43 -4.77 -12.33
CA GLU A 220 -12.05 -6.02 -12.77
C GLU A 220 -13.19 -5.76 -13.78
N ALA A 221 -13.98 -4.71 -13.58
CA ALA A 221 -14.99 -4.29 -14.55
C ALA A 221 -14.35 -3.85 -15.88
N LEU A 222 -13.25 -3.10 -15.84
CA LEU A 222 -12.47 -2.73 -17.04
C LEU A 222 -11.84 -3.94 -17.72
N ASP A 223 -11.38 -4.94 -16.98
CA ASP A 223 -10.90 -6.20 -17.57
C ASP A 223 -12.02 -6.92 -18.34
N LYS A 224 -13.26 -6.90 -17.82
CA LYS A 224 -14.44 -7.43 -18.54
C LYS A 224 -14.75 -6.61 -19.79
N VAL A 225 -14.60 -5.28 -19.75
CA VAL A 225 -14.69 -4.43 -20.95
C VAL A 225 -13.62 -4.83 -21.96
N VAL A 226 -12.36 -4.93 -21.52
CA VAL A 226 -11.24 -5.34 -22.37
C VAL A 226 -11.43 -6.72 -22.94
N LYS A 227 -12.09 -7.66 -22.24
CA LYS A 227 -12.27 -9.04 -22.72
C LYS A 227 -13.47 -9.21 -23.65
N TYR A 228 -14.60 -8.59 -23.36
CA TYR A 228 -15.89 -8.93 -24.00
C TYR A 228 -16.44 -7.86 -24.95
N ALA A 229 -16.04 -6.59 -24.80
CA ALA A 229 -16.44 -5.54 -25.73
C ALA A 229 -15.65 -5.60 -27.06
N SER A 230 -16.16 -4.90 -28.08
CA SER A 230 -15.46 -4.76 -29.35
C SER A 230 -14.13 -4.03 -29.14
N ALA A 231 -13.03 -4.70 -29.47
CA ALA A 231 -11.69 -4.26 -29.09
C ALA A 231 -11.32 -2.88 -29.65
N GLY A 232 -11.71 -2.59 -30.89
CA GLY A 232 -11.53 -1.27 -31.49
C GLY A 232 -12.29 -0.19 -30.71
N LYS A 233 -13.58 -0.39 -30.41
CA LYS A 233 -14.37 0.59 -29.66
C LYS A 233 -13.84 0.78 -28.25
N ALA A 234 -13.58 -0.32 -27.53
CA ALA A 234 -13.01 -0.28 -26.18
C ALA A 234 -11.68 0.50 -26.13
N LEU A 235 -10.80 0.32 -27.13
CA LEU A 235 -9.53 1.04 -27.23
C LEU A 235 -9.75 2.56 -27.30
N HIS A 236 -10.66 3.00 -28.17
CA HIS A 236 -10.98 4.42 -28.30
C HIS A 236 -11.64 4.99 -27.04
N SER A 237 -12.61 4.28 -26.46
CA SER A 237 -13.31 4.72 -25.25
C SER A 237 -12.38 4.84 -24.04
N ILE A 238 -11.45 3.89 -23.86
CA ILE A 238 -10.45 3.92 -22.77
C ILE A 238 -9.44 5.06 -22.95
N ILE A 239 -8.93 5.24 -24.17
CA ILE A 239 -8.03 6.36 -24.48
C ILE A 239 -8.72 7.70 -24.17
N ALA A 240 -9.95 7.88 -24.63
CA ALA A 240 -10.72 9.11 -24.41
C ALA A 240 -10.98 9.37 -22.92
N ALA A 241 -11.24 8.31 -22.14
CA ALA A 241 -11.55 8.40 -20.72
C ALA A 241 -10.34 8.76 -19.83
N GLY A 242 -9.13 8.28 -20.16
CA GLY A 242 -8.01 8.34 -19.22
C GLY A 242 -6.73 9.06 -19.68
N SER A 243 -6.47 9.16 -20.98
CA SER A 243 -5.14 9.58 -21.49
C SER A 243 -4.71 10.98 -21.06
N LYS A 244 -5.65 11.93 -20.98
CA LYS A 244 -5.40 13.35 -20.66
C LYS A 244 -5.72 13.71 -19.21
N SER A 245 -5.94 12.73 -18.33
CA SER A 245 -6.29 12.99 -16.94
C SER A 245 -5.14 13.67 -16.17
N LYS A 246 -5.47 14.60 -15.27
CA LYS A 246 -4.48 15.19 -14.35
C LYS A 246 -3.99 14.16 -13.32
N ASN A 247 -4.80 13.16 -13.01
CA ASN A 247 -4.46 12.11 -12.04
C ASN A 247 -3.52 11.07 -12.69
N ASN A 248 -2.36 10.85 -12.06
CA ASN A 248 -1.33 9.96 -12.58
C ASN A 248 -1.72 8.46 -12.50
N THR A 249 -2.56 8.06 -11.55
CA THR A 249 -3.05 6.68 -11.42
C THR A 249 -4.07 6.36 -12.51
N ILE A 250 -4.92 7.32 -12.87
CA ILE A 250 -5.85 7.23 -13.99
C ILE A 250 -5.07 7.03 -15.30
N ARG A 251 -4.05 7.86 -15.55
CA ARG A 251 -3.21 7.71 -16.75
C ARG A 251 -2.49 6.36 -16.77
N ALA A 252 -2.00 5.87 -15.62
CA ALA A 252 -1.34 4.57 -15.52
C ALA A 252 -2.30 3.41 -15.83
N ALA A 253 -3.50 3.41 -15.26
CA ALA A 253 -4.53 2.42 -15.55
C ALA A 253 -4.92 2.44 -17.05
N CYS A 254 -5.15 3.63 -17.60
CA CYS A 254 -5.44 3.82 -19.03
C CYS A 254 -4.35 3.20 -19.91
N ALA A 255 -3.08 3.52 -19.67
CA ALA A 255 -1.97 2.98 -20.44
C ALA A 255 -1.87 1.44 -20.34
N GLY A 256 -2.12 0.87 -19.15
CA GLY A 256 -2.16 -0.58 -18.94
C GLY A 256 -3.26 -1.29 -19.74
N PHE A 257 -4.49 -0.74 -19.74
CA PHE A 257 -5.59 -1.30 -20.53
C PHE A 257 -5.41 -1.11 -22.04
N VAL A 258 -4.83 0.02 -22.47
CA VAL A 258 -4.44 0.25 -23.88
C VAL A 258 -3.45 -0.82 -24.34
N CYS A 259 -2.40 -1.09 -23.54
CA CYS A 259 -1.43 -2.15 -23.83
C CYS A 259 -2.11 -3.53 -23.98
N SER A 260 -3.05 -3.83 -23.08
CA SER A 260 -3.80 -5.10 -23.10
C SER A 260 -4.71 -5.23 -24.33
N LEU A 261 -5.40 -4.15 -24.71
CA LEU A 261 -6.25 -4.12 -25.90
C LEU A 261 -5.46 -4.20 -27.21
N VAL A 262 -4.32 -3.52 -27.29
CA VAL A 262 -3.41 -3.61 -28.45
C VAL A 262 -2.91 -5.04 -28.63
N THR A 263 -2.55 -5.69 -27.52
CA THR A 263 -2.14 -7.10 -27.53
C THR A 263 -3.28 -8.02 -27.96
N ARG A 264 -4.52 -7.77 -27.51
CA ARG A 264 -5.71 -8.56 -27.89
C ARG A 264 -6.11 -8.38 -29.35
N LEU A 265 -6.06 -7.15 -29.87
CA LEU A 265 -6.33 -6.86 -31.30
C LEU A 265 -5.31 -7.54 -32.21
N GLY A 266 -4.08 -7.72 -31.73
CA GLY A 266 -2.96 -8.18 -32.52
C GLY A 266 -2.28 -7.03 -33.26
N THR A 267 -0.96 -7.11 -33.34
CA THR A 267 -0.10 -6.09 -33.97
C THR A 267 -0.44 -5.94 -35.45
N SER A 268 -0.57 -7.04 -36.19
CA SER A 268 -0.84 -7.02 -37.63
C SER A 268 -2.20 -6.40 -37.96
N THR A 269 -3.23 -6.59 -37.11
CA THR A 269 -4.56 -5.96 -37.28
C THR A 269 -4.47 -4.45 -37.16
N ILE A 270 -3.77 -3.96 -36.13
CA ILE A 270 -3.61 -2.53 -35.86
C ILE A 270 -2.78 -1.87 -36.96
N LEU A 271 -1.70 -2.51 -37.40
CA LEU A 271 -0.82 -1.99 -38.45
C LEU A 271 -1.49 -1.99 -39.83
N SER A 272 -2.46 -2.88 -40.06
CA SER A 272 -3.24 -2.89 -41.31
C SER A 272 -4.30 -1.78 -41.35
N SER A 273 -4.73 -1.25 -40.20
CA SER A 273 -5.72 -0.18 -40.11
C SER A 273 -5.05 1.18 -39.94
N GLN A 274 -4.89 1.91 -41.05
CA GLN A 274 -4.31 3.25 -41.06
C GLN A 274 -5.02 4.21 -40.10
N GLU A 275 -6.36 4.14 -40.02
CA GLU A 275 -7.15 4.98 -39.12
C GLU A 275 -6.85 4.69 -37.63
N GLN A 276 -6.81 3.41 -37.23
CA GLN A 276 -6.52 3.05 -35.84
C GLN A 276 -5.08 3.40 -35.47
N LEU A 277 -4.14 3.16 -36.38
CA LEU A 277 -2.73 3.48 -36.15
C LEU A 277 -2.52 4.99 -36.01
N ALA A 278 -3.15 5.80 -36.86
CA ALA A 278 -3.10 7.27 -36.79
C ALA A 278 -3.65 7.83 -35.47
N LYS A 279 -4.67 7.18 -34.88
CA LYS A 279 -5.25 7.58 -33.59
C LYS A 279 -4.41 7.10 -32.40
N LEU A 280 -3.78 5.93 -32.50
CA LEU A 280 -3.03 5.29 -31.41
C LEU A 280 -1.64 5.90 -31.22
N ILE A 281 -0.89 6.14 -32.30
CA ILE A 281 0.52 6.59 -32.23
C ILE A 281 0.72 7.89 -31.44
N PRO A 282 -0.09 8.95 -31.63
CA PRO A 282 0.06 10.18 -30.84
C PRO A 282 -0.06 9.93 -29.33
N GLN A 283 -0.94 8.99 -28.94
CA GLN A 283 -1.14 8.62 -27.54
C GLN A 283 0.03 7.80 -27.00
N LEU A 284 0.59 6.87 -27.78
CA LEU A 284 1.78 6.12 -27.39
C LEU A 284 2.99 7.03 -27.23
N ILE A 285 3.20 7.99 -28.14
CA ILE A 285 4.24 9.02 -28.00
C ILE A 285 4.04 9.78 -26.69
N ALA A 286 2.82 10.21 -26.39
CA ALA A 286 2.52 10.89 -25.12
C ALA A 286 2.83 10.00 -23.90
N PHE A 287 2.42 8.73 -23.91
CA PHE A 287 2.69 7.79 -22.82
C PHE A 287 4.18 7.56 -22.59
N THR A 288 4.99 7.42 -23.65
CA THR A 288 6.45 7.26 -23.49
C THR A 288 7.13 8.45 -22.82
N LYS A 289 6.52 9.64 -22.87
CA LYS A 289 7.03 10.89 -22.31
C LYS A 289 6.31 11.30 -21.01
N ASP A 290 5.42 10.47 -20.48
CA ASP A 290 4.63 10.81 -19.29
C ASP A 290 5.54 10.97 -18.05
N PRO A 291 5.25 11.89 -17.12
CA PRO A 291 5.99 11.99 -15.85
C PRO A 291 5.90 10.73 -14.97
N ASN A 292 4.83 9.94 -15.08
CA ASN A 292 4.67 8.72 -14.30
C ASN A 292 5.40 7.51 -14.94
N PRO A 293 6.28 6.80 -14.21
CA PRO A 293 7.04 5.67 -14.74
C PRO A 293 6.17 4.49 -15.19
N HIS A 294 5.04 4.21 -14.54
CA HIS A 294 4.13 3.13 -14.95
C HIS A 294 3.49 3.42 -16.31
N VAL A 295 3.11 4.68 -16.56
CA VAL A 295 2.58 5.10 -17.87
C VAL A 295 3.64 4.92 -18.95
N ARG A 296 4.87 5.39 -18.70
CA ARG A 296 5.99 5.21 -19.63
C ARG A 296 6.26 3.75 -19.93
N THR A 297 6.25 2.90 -18.90
CA THR A 297 6.50 1.45 -19.05
C THR A 297 5.50 0.82 -20.01
N HIS A 298 4.20 1.06 -19.81
CA HIS A 298 3.16 0.53 -20.70
C HIS A 298 3.23 1.14 -22.11
N GLY A 299 3.52 2.44 -22.23
CA GLY A 299 3.71 3.10 -23.53
C GLY A 299 4.88 2.51 -24.33
N LYS A 300 6.05 2.36 -23.68
CA LYS A 300 7.25 1.74 -24.25
C LYS A 300 6.98 0.27 -24.63
N GLN A 301 6.36 -0.51 -23.75
CA GLN A 301 6.01 -1.91 -24.00
C GLN A 301 5.10 -2.04 -25.23
N THR A 302 4.09 -1.18 -25.36
CA THR A 302 3.15 -1.21 -26.49
C THR A 302 3.87 -0.91 -27.80
N LEU A 303 4.77 0.08 -27.83
CA LEU A 303 5.57 0.39 -29.02
C LEU A 303 6.53 -0.76 -29.39
N VAL A 304 7.18 -1.38 -28.40
CA VAL A 304 8.06 -2.53 -28.63
C VAL A 304 7.26 -3.67 -29.28
N ASN A 305 6.09 -4.00 -28.73
CA ASN A 305 5.22 -5.04 -29.28
C ASN A 305 4.85 -4.75 -30.75
N LEU A 306 4.48 -3.50 -31.07
CA LEU A 306 4.17 -3.11 -32.45
C LEU A 306 5.41 -3.20 -33.36
N SER A 307 6.58 -2.82 -32.87
CA SER A 307 7.83 -2.77 -33.64
C SER A 307 8.39 -4.13 -34.04
N GLN A 308 7.94 -5.21 -33.39
CA GLN A 308 8.33 -6.58 -33.72
C GLN A 308 7.74 -7.07 -35.05
N ASP A 309 6.68 -6.43 -35.57
CA ASP A 309 6.07 -6.79 -36.84
C ASP A 309 6.90 -6.25 -38.02
N ALA A 310 7.19 -7.10 -39.00
CA ALA A 310 8.01 -6.75 -40.17
C ALA A 310 7.41 -5.60 -41.01
N SER A 311 6.09 -5.41 -40.97
CA SER A 311 5.40 -4.35 -41.70
C SER A 311 5.38 -3.01 -40.95
N PHE A 312 5.82 -2.97 -39.68
CA PHE A 312 5.70 -1.82 -38.79
C PHE A 312 6.23 -0.53 -39.42
N ASP A 313 7.46 -0.53 -39.92
CA ASP A 313 8.09 0.68 -40.48
C ASP A 313 7.32 1.23 -41.68
N ARG A 314 6.91 0.33 -42.59
CA ARG A 314 6.17 0.66 -43.80
C ARG A 314 4.79 1.22 -43.48
N GLN A 315 4.08 0.62 -42.52
CA GLN A 315 2.73 1.05 -42.14
C GLN A 315 2.75 2.34 -41.32
N LEU A 316 3.73 2.49 -40.43
CA LEU A 316 3.91 3.71 -39.65
C LEU A 316 4.16 4.92 -40.55
N LYS A 317 5.10 4.83 -41.50
CA LYS A 317 5.38 5.93 -42.47
C LYS A 317 4.15 6.38 -43.27
N LYS A 318 3.24 5.45 -43.57
CA LYS A 318 2.01 5.75 -44.33
C LYS A 318 0.92 6.38 -43.47
N SER A 319 0.92 6.10 -42.17
CA SER A 319 -0.23 6.37 -41.30
C SER A 319 -0.08 7.60 -40.41
N VAL A 320 1.16 8.09 -40.19
CA VAL A 320 1.43 9.21 -39.28
C VAL A 320 2.28 10.29 -39.95
N SER A 321 2.34 11.47 -39.33
CA SER A 321 3.20 12.56 -39.81
C SER A 321 4.69 12.23 -39.68
N ASP A 322 5.54 12.91 -40.45
CA ASP A 322 6.99 12.72 -40.38
C ASP A 322 7.57 13.03 -38.98
N ALA A 323 6.98 14.00 -38.27
CA ALA A 323 7.35 14.33 -36.89
C ALA A 323 7.02 13.19 -35.91
N GLU A 324 5.84 12.57 -36.05
CA GLU A 324 5.43 11.43 -35.23
C GLU A 324 6.25 10.18 -35.53
N TYR A 325 6.51 9.92 -36.82
CA TYR A 325 7.38 8.82 -37.25
C TYR A 325 8.79 8.94 -36.62
N ARG A 326 9.41 10.14 -36.70
CA ARG A 326 10.71 10.41 -36.06
C ARG A 326 10.65 10.26 -34.54
N ALA A 327 9.57 10.72 -33.90
CA ALA A 327 9.39 10.59 -32.45
C ALA A 327 9.30 9.12 -32.00
N VAL A 328 8.59 8.27 -32.76
CA VAL A 328 8.50 6.83 -32.47
C VAL A 328 9.86 6.14 -32.64
N LYS A 329 10.60 6.46 -33.71
CA LYS A 329 11.95 5.91 -33.92
C LYS A 329 12.90 6.30 -32.79
N CYS A 330 12.91 7.58 -32.42
CA CYS A 330 13.71 8.06 -31.30
C CYS A 330 13.35 7.33 -29.98
N ALA A 331 12.06 7.13 -29.71
CA ALA A 331 11.63 6.37 -28.54
C ALA A 331 12.08 4.91 -28.56
N LEU A 332 12.03 4.23 -29.71
CA LEU A 332 12.52 2.85 -29.87
C LEU A 332 14.04 2.75 -29.69
N ASP A 333 14.80 3.68 -30.28
CA ASP A 333 16.26 3.74 -30.12
C ASP A 333 16.66 4.00 -28.65
N ASP A 334 15.90 4.85 -27.95
CA ASP A 334 16.09 5.07 -26.51
C ASP A 334 15.82 3.80 -25.69
N ILE A 335 14.79 3.03 -26.06
CA ILE A 335 14.47 1.75 -25.41
C ILE A 335 15.57 0.71 -25.67
N ASP A 336 16.09 0.62 -26.89
CA ASP A 336 17.17 -0.31 -27.24
C ASP A 336 18.46 -0.01 -26.46
N LYS A 337 18.83 1.27 -26.33
CA LYS A 337 20.03 1.70 -25.60
C LYS A 337 19.93 1.56 -24.09
N LYS A 338 18.76 1.85 -23.51
CA LYS A 338 18.58 1.97 -22.05
C LYS A 338 17.86 0.76 -21.44
N GLY A 339 17.19 -0.05 -22.25
CA GLY A 339 16.29 -1.13 -21.82
C GLY A 339 14.88 -0.62 -21.46
N LEU A 340 13.89 -1.51 -21.60
CA LEU A 340 12.47 -1.24 -21.36
C LEU A 340 12.18 -0.65 -19.95
N ASN A 341 12.99 -1.04 -18.96
CA ASN A 341 12.85 -0.67 -17.56
C ASN A 341 13.90 0.33 -17.07
N SER A 342 14.58 1.05 -17.96
CA SER A 342 15.54 2.08 -17.54
C SER A 342 14.86 3.07 -16.60
N LEU A 343 15.42 3.25 -15.41
CA LEU A 343 15.08 4.35 -14.52
C LEU A 343 15.31 5.65 -15.30
N ASP A 344 14.25 6.26 -15.81
CA ASP A 344 14.34 7.60 -16.38
C ASP A 344 14.64 8.56 -15.22
N SER A 345 15.91 8.98 -15.12
CA SER A 345 16.31 10.19 -14.42
C SER A 345 15.70 11.39 -15.14
N THR A 346 14.44 11.69 -14.83
CA THR A 346 13.81 12.97 -15.13
C THR A 346 13.50 13.70 -13.84
N THR A 347 14.55 14.00 -13.07
CA THR A 347 14.54 15.22 -12.27
C THR A 347 14.88 16.37 -13.20
N VAL A 348 13.91 17.26 -13.33
CA VAL A 348 13.99 18.59 -13.90
C VAL A 348 15.40 19.19 -13.78
N SER A 349 15.93 19.61 -14.92
CA SER A 349 17.17 20.36 -15.06
C SER A 349 17.20 21.58 -14.13
N LEU A 350 18.00 21.51 -13.07
CA LEU A 350 18.43 22.67 -12.26
C LEU A 350 19.90 22.54 -11.85
N SER A 351 20.77 22.14 -12.78
CA SER A 351 22.22 22.21 -12.56
C SER A 351 22.90 22.86 -13.76
N GLY A 352 22.55 24.12 -14.01
CA GLY A 352 23.45 25.05 -14.66
C GLY A 352 24.32 25.69 -13.59
N SER A 353 25.64 25.58 -13.76
CA SER A 353 26.69 26.15 -12.91
C SER A 353 26.99 25.42 -11.61
N LEU A 354 27.99 24.53 -11.68
CA LEU A 354 29.18 24.54 -10.81
C LEU A 354 30.05 23.32 -11.17
N SER A 355 30.88 23.51 -12.18
CA SER A 355 32.07 22.70 -12.43
C SER A 355 32.99 22.85 -11.22
N ARG A 356 33.02 21.84 -10.35
CA ARG A 356 34.13 21.61 -9.44
C ARG A 356 34.27 20.12 -9.18
N THR A 357 35.23 19.55 -9.92
CA THR A 357 36.06 18.41 -9.58
C THR A 357 35.87 17.89 -8.15
N GLY A 358 35.08 16.83 -8.04
CA GLY A 358 34.96 16.00 -6.85
C GLY A 358 34.80 14.56 -7.30
N SER A 359 35.87 13.79 -7.20
CA SER A 359 35.92 12.36 -7.49
C SER A 359 34.93 11.59 -6.59
N VAL A 360 33.70 11.37 -7.08
CA VAL A 360 32.78 10.41 -6.46
C VAL A 360 33.07 9.07 -7.09
N ARG A 361 33.82 8.24 -6.36
CA ARG A 361 33.98 6.82 -6.66
C ARG A 361 32.59 6.22 -6.82
N LYS A 362 32.24 5.87 -8.07
CA LYS A 362 31.05 5.11 -8.43
C LYS A 362 31.14 3.79 -7.65
N ALA A 363 30.30 3.64 -6.62
CA ALA A 363 30.19 2.38 -5.89
C ALA A 363 29.69 1.34 -6.89
N VAL A 364 30.58 0.45 -7.31
CA VAL A 364 30.25 -0.73 -8.11
C VAL A 364 29.28 -1.55 -7.27
N MET A 365 27.99 -1.51 -7.62
CA MET A 365 27.03 -2.48 -7.09
C MET A 365 27.50 -3.84 -7.60
N ARG A 366 28.10 -4.63 -6.70
CA ARG A 366 28.45 -6.02 -7.01
C ARG A 366 27.15 -6.73 -7.35
N LYS A 367 27.03 -7.20 -8.59
CA LYS A 367 25.89 -7.99 -9.05
C LYS A 367 25.75 -9.19 -8.10
N LEU A 368 24.58 -9.35 -7.49
CA LEU A 368 24.28 -10.51 -6.64
C LEU A 368 24.36 -11.78 -7.49
N PRO A 369 24.71 -12.93 -6.89
CA PRO A 369 24.59 -14.22 -7.56
C PRO A 369 23.16 -14.44 -8.08
N ASP A 370 23.03 -14.99 -9.29
CA ASP A 370 21.73 -15.11 -9.96
C ASP A 370 20.71 -15.93 -9.14
N ASN A 371 21.16 -16.96 -8.41
CA ASN A 371 20.30 -17.75 -7.52
C ASN A 371 19.73 -16.92 -6.35
N VAL A 372 20.57 -16.08 -5.71
CA VAL A 372 20.13 -15.19 -4.65
C VAL A 372 19.12 -14.18 -5.20
N GLN A 373 19.39 -13.62 -6.39
CA GLN A 373 18.47 -12.68 -7.02
C GLN A 373 17.10 -13.31 -7.33
N LEU A 374 17.07 -14.56 -7.82
CA LEU A 374 15.83 -15.30 -8.03
C LEU A 374 15.07 -15.53 -6.72
N ASP A 375 15.76 -15.93 -5.64
CA ASP A 375 15.14 -16.10 -4.33
C ASP A 375 14.51 -14.78 -3.82
N LEU A 376 15.21 -13.65 -3.99
CA LEU A 376 14.68 -12.32 -3.62
C LEU A 376 13.43 -11.96 -4.43
N ASP A 377 13.44 -12.24 -5.74
CA ASP A 377 12.31 -11.97 -6.63
C ASP A 377 11.10 -12.87 -6.31
N GLU A 378 11.31 -14.14 -5.96
CA GLU A 378 10.27 -15.04 -5.50
C GLU A 378 9.65 -14.57 -4.17
N ILE A 379 10.47 -14.25 -3.18
CA ILE A 379 10.00 -13.70 -1.90
C ILE A 379 9.18 -12.42 -2.15
N ARG A 380 9.63 -11.54 -3.06
CA ARG A 380 8.90 -10.32 -3.40
C ARG A 380 7.56 -10.62 -4.07
N ALA A 381 7.51 -11.59 -4.98
CA ALA A 381 6.27 -12.02 -5.61
C ALA A 381 5.30 -12.64 -4.59
N ASP A 382 5.81 -13.36 -3.60
CA ASP A 382 5.01 -13.94 -2.52
C ASP A 382 4.47 -12.90 -1.57
N LEU A 383 5.30 -11.94 -1.15
CA LEU A 383 4.84 -10.82 -0.32
C LEU A 383 3.78 -10.00 -1.05
N THR A 384 3.86 -9.83 -2.37
CA THR A 384 2.87 -9.04 -3.14
C THR A 384 1.71 -9.85 -3.72
N ALA A 385 1.64 -11.15 -3.42
CA ALA A 385 0.61 -12.04 -3.95
C ALA A 385 -0.82 -11.64 -3.51
N ALA A 386 -1.80 -11.89 -4.38
CA ALA A 386 -3.21 -11.66 -4.07
C ALA A 386 -3.73 -12.54 -2.92
N GLY A 387 -3.28 -13.80 -2.85
CA GLY A 387 -3.63 -14.75 -1.79
C GLY A 387 -2.90 -14.45 -0.48
N TRP A 388 -3.63 -14.31 0.63
CA TRP A 388 -3.07 -13.98 1.94
C TRP A 388 -2.18 -15.09 2.50
N GLU A 389 -2.45 -16.35 2.16
CA GLU A 389 -1.63 -17.51 2.51
C GLU A 389 -0.25 -17.46 1.86
N ARG A 390 -0.17 -17.03 0.58
CA ARG A 390 1.11 -16.81 -0.10
C ARG A 390 1.89 -15.69 0.57
N ARG A 391 1.22 -14.60 0.95
CA ARG A 391 1.87 -13.49 1.67
C ARG A 391 2.44 -13.94 3.02
N LEU A 392 1.71 -14.79 3.74
CA LEU A 392 2.18 -15.38 5.00
C LEU A 392 3.40 -16.29 4.77
N GLY A 393 3.38 -17.11 3.72
CA GLY A 393 4.56 -17.89 3.31
C GLY A 393 5.74 -17.01 2.83
N GLY A 394 5.46 -15.86 2.23
CA GLY A 394 6.45 -14.85 1.87
C GLY A 394 7.12 -14.22 3.08
N LEU A 395 6.36 -13.90 4.13
CA LEU A 395 6.89 -13.39 5.40
C LEU A 395 7.89 -14.36 6.05
N LYS A 396 7.55 -15.66 6.07
CA LYS A 396 8.44 -16.70 6.61
C LYS A 396 9.75 -16.83 5.85
N ARG A 397 9.70 -16.80 4.52
CA ARG A 397 10.93 -16.81 3.69
C ARG A 397 11.72 -15.51 3.81
N PHE A 398 11.05 -14.38 3.95
CA PHE A 398 11.70 -13.10 4.22
C PHE A 398 12.47 -13.14 5.56
N GLU A 399 11.86 -13.70 6.61
CA GLU A 399 12.50 -13.91 7.91
C GLU A 399 13.75 -14.79 7.79
N GLU A 400 13.63 -15.94 7.12
CA GLU A 400 14.75 -16.86 6.88
C GLU A 400 15.88 -16.19 6.10
N MET A 401 15.54 -15.46 5.03
CA MET A 401 16.51 -14.74 4.20
C MET A 401 17.18 -13.58 4.93
N CYS A 402 16.51 -12.95 5.90
CA CYS A 402 17.16 -11.99 6.79
C CYS A 402 18.24 -12.67 7.65
N GLY A 403 18.00 -13.90 8.11
CA GLY A 403 18.97 -14.68 8.89
C GLY A 403 20.19 -15.14 8.07
N THR A 404 20.01 -15.48 6.80
CA THR A 404 21.07 -16.05 5.95
C THR A 404 21.80 -15.00 5.10
N ALA A 405 21.09 -14.01 4.56
CA ALA A 405 21.60 -13.05 3.58
C ALA A 405 21.06 -11.62 3.77
N SER A 406 21.09 -11.10 5.01
CA SER A 406 20.60 -9.75 5.35
C SER A 406 21.11 -8.60 4.47
N LYS A 407 22.34 -8.67 3.96
CA LYS A 407 22.89 -7.65 3.04
C LYS A 407 22.21 -7.69 1.66
N ALA A 408 21.81 -8.87 1.19
CA ALA A 408 21.07 -9.02 -0.05
C ALA A 408 19.65 -8.43 0.08
N ILE A 409 18.97 -8.73 1.20
CA ILE A 409 17.70 -8.09 1.57
C ILE A 409 17.84 -6.56 1.58
N ALA A 410 18.86 -6.05 2.29
CA ALA A 410 19.08 -4.61 2.39
C ALA A 410 19.32 -3.95 1.04
N SER A 411 20.09 -4.59 0.15
CA SER A 411 20.37 -4.05 -1.18
C SER A 411 19.15 -3.93 -2.09
N ASP A 412 18.05 -4.62 -1.76
CA ASP A 412 16.81 -4.61 -2.50
C ASP A 412 15.71 -3.82 -1.78
N THR A 413 15.66 -2.52 -2.07
CA THR A 413 14.65 -1.62 -1.51
C THR A 413 13.23 -2.06 -1.84
N LYS A 414 12.97 -2.63 -3.03
CA LYS A 414 11.62 -3.05 -3.44
C LYS A 414 11.13 -4.22 -2.62
N LEU A 415 12.01 -5.15 -2.28
CA LEU A 415 11.69 -6.24 -1.38
C LEU A 415 11.40 -5.72 0.04
N THR A 416 12.22 -4.79 0.53
CA THR A 416 11.99 -4.16 1.84
C THR A 416 10.65 -3.40 1.88
N GLU A 417 10.30 -2.68 0.82
CA GLU A 417 9.00 -2.00 0.69
C GLU A 417 7.83 -3.00 0.62
N ALA A 418 7.99 -4.11 -0.10
CA ALA A 418 7.00 -5.18 -0.15
C ALA A 418 6.75 -5.82 1.23
N PHE A 419 7.81 -5.97 2.04
CA PHE A 419 7.71 -6.40 3.44
C PHE A 419 7.03 -5.35 4.32
N ILE A 420 7.42 -4.07 4.24
CA ILE A 420 6.76 -2.98 4.98
C ILE A 420 5.26 -2.93 4.65
N GLY A 421 4.88 -3.18 3.40
CA GLY A 421 3.49 -3.28 2.97
C GLY A 421 2.70 -4.39 3.67
N ARG A 422 3.37 -5.44 4.19
CA ARG A 422 2.72 -6.49 4.99
C ARG A 422 2.50 -6.08 6.43
N LEU A 423 3.29 -5.16 6.98
CA LEU A 423 3.04 -4.65 8.33
C LEU A 423 1.65 -4.06 8.44
N ASN A 424 1.14 -3.42 7.39
CA ASN A 424 -0.22 -2.87 7.32
C ASN A 424 -1.06 -3.59 6.25
N ASP A 425 -1.00 -4.92 6.21
CA ASP A 425 -1.77 -5.75 5.28
C ASP A 425 -3.30 -5.62 5.51
N ILE A 426 -4.06 -5.78 4.42
CA ILE A 426 -5.53 -5.81 4.43
C ILE A 426 -6.05 -6.98 5.28
N ASN A 427 -5.36 -8.11 5.25
CA ASN A 427 -5.66 -9.26 6.09
C ASN A 427 -5.02 -9.09 7.48
N SER A 428 -5.82 -9.15 8.52
CA SER A 428 -5.36 -8.98 9.91
C SER A 428 -4.34 -10.03 10.35
N LYS A 429 -4.47 -11.28 9.89
CA LYS A 429 -3.50 -12.34 10.23
C LYS A 429 -2.14 -12.07 9.61
N VAL A 430 -2.12 -11.64 8.35
CA VAL A 430 -0.87 -11.31 7.64
C VAL A 430 -0.21 -10.08 8.25
N SER A 431 -0.99 -9.07 8.65
CA SER A 431 -0.41 -7.89 9.32
C SER A 431 0.12 -8.19 10.70
N LEU A 432 -0.55 -9.03 11.49
CA LEU A 432 -0.03 -9.47 12.79
C LEU A 432 1.26 -10.29 12.63
N GLU A 433 1.27 -11.28 11.71
CA GLU A 433 2.48 -12.04 11.36
C GLU A 433 3.59 -11.11 10.86
N GLY A 434 3.26 -10.07 10.10
CA GLY A 434 4.20 -9.07 9.63
C GLY A 434 4.85 -8.30 10.78
N LEU A 435 4.08 -7.90 11.79
CA LEU A 435 4.61 -7.25 12.99
C LEU A 435 5.52 -8.19 13.79
N ASP A 436 5.17 -9.47 13.91
CA ASP A 436 6.02 -10.46 14.57
C ASP A 436 7.32 -10.71 13.78
N THR A 437 7.22 -10.86 12.45
CA THR A 437 8.37 -10.96 11.54
C THR A 437 9.29 -9.74 11.66
N TYR A 438 8.71 -8.54 11.80
CA TYR A 438 9.49 -7.32 12.03
C TYR A 438 10.27 -7.39 13.34
N LEU A 439 9.66 -7.83 14.44
CA LEU A 439 10.36 -7.97 15.72
C LEU A 439 11.51 -8.98 15.65
N VAL A 440 11.33 -10.08 14.92
CA VAL A 440 12.37 -11.11 14.74
C VAL A 440 13.53 -10.60 13.87
N THR A 441 13.23 -9.88 12.79
CA THR A 441 14.24 -9.42 11.82
C THR A 441 14.91 -8.10 12.21
N LEU A 442 14.29 -7.29 13.08
CA LEU A 442 14.81 -5.99 13.51
C LEU A 442 16.25 -6.06 14.08
N PRO A 443 16.62 -7.00 14.97
CA PRO A 443 18.00 -7.10 15.46
C PRO A 443 19.04 -7.25 14.35
N VAL A 444 18.68 -7.93 13.26
CA VAL A 444 19.56 -8.15 12.10
C VAL A 444 19.61 -6.92 11.20
N LEU A 445 18.47 -6.24 10.99
CA LEU A 445 18.34 -5.12 10.05
C LEU A 445 18.59 -3.73 10.68
N SER A 446 18.57 -3.60 12.00
CA SER A 446 18.66 -2.33 12.73
C SER A 446 19.88 -1.48 12.36
N LYS A 447 21.06 -2.11 12.27
CA LYS A 447 22.29 -1.46 11.84
C LYS A 447 22.19 -0.97 10.40
N LEU A 448 21.57 -1.76 9.52
CA LEU A 448 21.42 -1.44 8.10
C LEU A 448 20.45 -0.27 7.91
N TYR A 449 19.35 -0.21 8.67
CA TYR A 449 18.49 0.98 8.74
C TYR A 449 19.24 2.24 9.19
N SER A 450 20.31 2.09 9.97
CA SER A 450 21.12 3.18 10.51
C SER A 450 22.26 3.62 9.59
N THR A 451 22.73 2.77 8.68
CA THR A 451 23.90 3.06 7.83
C THR A 451 23.54 3.24 6.36
N GLU A 452 22.58 2.48 5.83
CA GLU A 452 22.28 2.43 4.41
C GLU A 452 21.30 3.54 3.99
N ALA A 453 21.70 4.38 3.04
CA ALA A 453 20.90 5.53 2.61
C ALA A 453 19.51 5.15 2.05
N HIS A 454 19.44 4.04 1.31
CA HIS A 454 18.19 3.53 0.75
C HIS A 454 17.25 2.97 1.83
N LEU A 455 17.78 2.34 2.88
CA LEU A 455 16.97 1.88 4.01
C LEU A 455 16.52 3.04 4.91
N LYS A 456 17.34 4.09 5.06
CA LYS A 456 16.90 5.33 5.73
C LYS A 456 15.70 5.95 5.03
N ALA A 457 15.65 5.89 3.69
CA ALA A 457 14.55 6.45 2.91
C ALA A 457 13.20 5.76 3.19
N VAL A 458 13.20 4.48 3.60
CA VAL A 458 11.96 3.75 3.89
C VAL A 458 11.53 3.85 5.37
N LEU A 459 12.34 4.43 6.26
CA LEU A 459 12.01 4.56 7.69
C LEU A 459 10.69 5.30 7.93
N ASN A 460 10.39 6.34 7.15
CA ASN A 460 9.11 7.04 7.26
C ASN A 460 7.91 6.13 6.90
N GLN A 461 8.06 5.27 5.89
CA GLN A 461 7.01 4.29 5.54
C GLN A 461 6.85 3.24 6.64
N LEU A 462 7.97 2.73 7.16
CA LEU A 462 8.02 1.77 8.25
C LEU A 462 7.31 2.30 9.52
N ILE A 463 7.67 3.48 10.00
CA ILE A 463 7.07 4.05 11.22
C ILE A 463 5.58 4.33 11.03
N LEU A 464 5.15 4.81 9.85
CA LEU A 464 3.72 5.02 9.56
C LEU A 464 2.94 3.69 9.53
N ALA A 465 3.54 2.61 9.00
CA ALA A 465 2.93 1.30 8.97
C ALA A 465 2.80 0.68 10.38
N LEU A 466 3.76 0.91 11.27
CA LEU A 466 3.64 0.49 12.68
C LEU A 466 2.60 1.34 13.44
N MET A 467 2.59 2.65 13.21
CA MET A 467 1.69 3.59 13.87
C MET A 467 0.20 3.33 13.54
N SER A 468 -0.11 2.84 12.34
CA SER A 468 -1.51 2.61 11.91
C SER A 468 -2.27 1.67 12.85
N HIS A 469 -1.58 0.71 13.46
CA HIS A 469 -2.15 -0.28 14.38
C HIS A 469 -2.47 0.25 15.77
N LEU A 470 -1.90 1.39 16.17
CA LEU A 470 -2.14 1.95 17.51
C LEU A 470 -3.61 2.33 17.75
N SER A 471 -4.37 2.59 16.68
CA SER A 471 -5.81 2.84 16.72
C SER A 471 -6.69 1.61 16.48
N SER A 472 -6.10 0.42 16.31
CA SER A 472 -6.83 -0.83 16.09
C SER A 472 -7.74 -1.15 17.27
N LYS A 473 -8.83 -1.89 17.05
CA LYS A 473 -9.69 -2.42 18.13
C LYS A 473 -9.11 -3.68 18.78
N SER A 474 -8.25 -4.42 18.07
CA SER A 474 -7.58 -5.62 18.57
C SER A 474 -6.43 -5.25 19.51
N ASP A 475 -6.43 -5.85 20.71
CA ASP A 475 -5.35 -5.70 21.69
C ASP A 475 -4.02 -6.27 21.17
N ASP A 476 -4.04 -7.39 20.46
CA ASP A 476 -2.84 -7.99 19.88
C ASP A 476 -2.16 -7.03 18.90
N HIS A 477 -2.91 -6.48 17.95
CA HIS A 477 -2.37 -5.48 17.01
C HIS A 477 -1.82 -4.25 17.73
N ARG A 478 -2.57 -3.69 18.69
CA ARG A 478 -2.13 -2.51 19.44
C ARG A 478 -0.85 -2.80 20.22
N SER A 479 -0.84 -3.87 21.01
CA SER A 479 0.28 -4.20 21.90
C SER A 479 1.55 -4.60 21.12
N THR A 480 1.42 -5.40 20.06
CA THR A 480 2.55 -5.76 19.20
C THR A 480 3.10 -4.53 18.48
N ALA A 481 2.26 -3.64 17.95
CA ALA A 481 2.73 -2.40 17.32
C ALA A 481 3.44 -1.45 18.29
N GLN A 482 2.94 -1.31 19.52
CA GLN A 482 3.62 -0.56 20.58
C GLN A 482 5.00 -1.18 20.90
N LYS A 483 5.09 -2.51 20.93
CA LYS A 483 6.36 -3.23 21.11
C LYS A 483 7.31 -2.95 19.94
N CYS A 484 6.85 -3.06 18.69
CA CYS A 484 7.64 -2.74 17.49
C CYS A 484 8.21 -1.33 17.55
N LEU A 485 7.40 -0.31 17.86
CA LEU A 485 7.85 1.08 17.93
C LEU A 485 8.89 1.31 19.05
N ASN A 486 8.68 0.72 20.23
CA ASN A 486 9.63 0.82 21.33
C ASN A 486 10.96 0.12 21.00
N GLU A 487 10.92 -1.08 20.40
CA GLU A 487 12.14 -1.80 19.99
C GLU A 487 12.89 -1.07 18.87
N THR A 488 12.16 -0.44 17.95
CA THR A 488 12.76 0.35 16.86
C THR A 488 13.62 1.49 17.42
N ILE A 489 13.11 2.24 18.41
CA ILE A 489 13.85 3.33 19.05
C ILE A 489 15.09 2.84 19.79
N LYS A 490 15.05 1.64 20.37
CA LYS A 490 16.18 1.07 21.11
C LYS A 490 17.32 0.65 20.18
N GLN A 491 17.01 0.21 18.97
CA GLN A 491 17.96 -0.50 18.11
C GLN A 491 18.43 0.30 16.89
N VAL A 492 17.61 1.22 16.36
CA VAL A 492 17.98 2.04 15.20
C VAL A 492 18.50 3.40 15.67
N ASP A 493 19.54 3.91 14.98
CA ASP A 493 20.17 5.19 15.27
C ASP A 493 19.15 6.35 15.43
N PRO A 494 19.15 7.06 16.57
CA PRO A 494 18.18 8.12 16.84
C PRO A 494 18.19 9.26 15.82
N ALA A 495 19.36 9.61 15.28
CA ALA A 495 19.47 10.70 14.31
C ALA A 495 18.78 10.35 12.98
N SER A 496 18.88 9.08 12.57
CA SER A 496 18.25 8.54 11.37
C SER A 496 16.72 8.36 11.53
N LEU A 497 16.26 8.00 12.74
CA LEU A 497 14.83 7.85 13.04
C LEU A 497 14.07 9.18 13.24
N SER A 498 14.74 10.22 13.75
CA SER A 498 14.11 11.47 14.17
C SER A 498 13.16 12.08 13.12
N PRO A 499 13.53 12.20 11.83
CA PRO A 499 12.62 12.72 10.81
C PRO A 499 11.35 11.88 10.62
N ALA A 500 11.48 10.55 10.65
CA ALA A 500 10.38 9.61 10.45
C ALA A 500 9.40 9.63 11.63
N VAL A 501 9.91 9.56 12.86
CA VAL A 501 9.08 9.61 14.07
C VAL A 501 8.40 10.97 14.20
N ALA A 502 9.10 12.07 13.93
CA ALA A 502 8.50 13.40 13.93
C ALA A 502 7.35 13.55 12.91
N ALA A 503 7.56 13.05 11.68
CA ALA A 503 6.53 13.06 10.64
C ALA A 503 5.31 12.22 11.04
N ALA A 504 5.53 11.05 11.62
CA ALA A 504 4.46 10.19 12.13
C ALA A 504 3.70 10.86 13.28
N THR A 505 4.39 11.44 14.26
CA THR A 505 3.77 12.15 15.39
C THR A 505 2.93 13.35 14.93
N ARG A 506 3.33 14.08 13.88
CA ARG A 506 2.49 15.14 13.30
C ARG A 506 1.20 14.60 12.69
N LYS A 507 1.28 13.45 11.99
CA LYS A 507 0.13 12.81 11.31
C LYS A 507 -0.76 11.97 12.23
N ALA A 508 -0.30 11.65 13.44
CA ALA A 508 -1.01 10.80 14.38
C ALA A 508 -2.40 11.38 14.74
N ASN A 509 -3.43 10.54 14.67
CA ASN A 509 -4.78 10.91 15.09
C ASN A 509 -4.92 10.93 16.62
N VAL A 510 -6.08 11.36 17.14
CA VAL A 510 -6.36 11.50 18.58
C VAL A 510 -6.02 10.24 19.40
N LYS A 511 -6.25 9.04 18.87
CA LYS A 511 -5.96 7.78 19.57
C LYS A 511 -4.47 7.39 19.53
N GLN A 512 -3.78 7.76 18.46
CA GLN A 512 -2.37 7.42 18.24
C GLN A 512 -1.43 8.44 18.90
N LYS A 513 -1.86 9.71 18.97
CA LYS A 513 -1.06 10.86 19.38
C LYS A 513 -0.39 10.70 20.74
N PRO A 514 -1.07 10.23 21.82
CA PRO A 514 -0.43 10.12 23.14
C PRO A 514 0.76 9.16 23.14
N PHE A 515 0.59 7.98 22.54
CA PHE A 515 1.67 7.00 22.44
C PHE A 515 2.81 7.48 21.54
N MET A 516 2.47 8.10 20.40
CA MET A 516 3.48 8.65 19.48
C MET A 516 4.27 9.82 20.09
N LEU A 517 3.66 10.64 20.94
CA LEU A 517 4.36 11.67 21.70
C LEU A 517 5.32 11.05 22.72
N SER A 518 4.92 9.97 23.41
CA SER A 518 5.82 9.23 24.31
C SER A 518 7.04 8.67 23.58
N VAL A 519 6.80 8.02 22.43
CA VAL A 519 7.83 7.50 21.51
C VAL A 519 8.76 8.63 21.05
N PHE A 520 8.21 9.75 20.60
CA PHE A 520 8.98 10.92 20.15
C PHE A 520 9.83 11.53 21.27
N ASN A 521 9.29 11.65 22.50
CA ASN A 521 10.05 12.18 23.63
C ASN A 521 11.22 11.26 24.01
N LYS A 522 10.99 9.94 24.10
CA LYS A 522 12.06 8.97 24.35
C LYS A 522 13.19 9.09 23.32
N LEU A 523 12.83 9.23 22.05
CA LEU A 523 13.80 9.41 20.96
C LEU A 523 14.59 10.72 21.11
N ASN A 524 13.93 11.82 21.45
CA ASN A 524 14.58 13.11 21.66
C ASN A 524 15.57 13.07 22.84
N VAL A 525 15.22 12.41 23.94
CA VAL A 525 16.13 12.22 25.09
C VAL A 525 17.40 11.47 24.67
N LEU A 526 17.28 10.45 23.80
CA LEU A 526 18.43 9.71 23.28
C LEU A 526 19.25 10.52 22.28
N LEU A 527 18.61 11.37 21.46
CA LEU A 527 19.27 12.14 20.40
C LEU A 527 19.95 13.42 20.92
N TYR A 528 19.35 14.07 21.92
CA TYR A 528 19.77 15.40 22.39
C TYR A 528 21.26 15.50 22.77
N PRO A 529 21.89 14.51 23.47
CA PRO A 529 23.31 14.59 23.81
C PRO A 529 24.25 14.70 22.60
N SER A 530 23.83 14.20 21.43
CA SER A 530 24.65 14.15 20.22
C SER A 530 24.26 15.20 19.17
N LYS A 531 22.97 15.55 19.08
CA LYS A 531 22.40 16.45 18.06
C LYS A 531 21.34 17.39 18.65
N PRO A 532 21.69 18.28 19.60
CA PRO A 532 20.72 19.13 20.30
C PRO A 532 19.93 20.05 19.35
N LYS A 533 20.61 20.71 18.40
CA LYS A 533 19.98 21.56 17.39
C LYS A 533 18.96 20.83 16.52
N GLN A 534 19.22 19.55 16.21
CA GLN A 534 18.27 18.74 15.42
C GLN A 534 17.00 18.48 16.22
N VAL A 535 17.13 18.16 17.50
CA VAL A 535 16.00 17.97 18.40
C VAL A 535 15.18 19.24 18.53
N GLU A 536 15.83 20.40 18.77
CA GLU A 536 15.17 21.70 18.90
C GLU A 536 14.33 22.03 17.65
N VAL A 537 14.93 21.97 16.46
CA VAL A 537 14.25 22.29 15.19
C VAL A 537 13.08 21.34 14.91
N VAL A 538 13.19 20.06 15.27
CA VAL A 538 12.17 19.05 14.96
C VAL A 538 11.07 19.01 16.02
N ALA A 539 11.39 19.23 17.29
CA ALA A 539 10.45 19.13 18.40
C ALA A 539 9.58 20.39 18.56
N LEU A 540 10.15 21.59 18.40
CA LEU A 540 9.43 22.86 18.64
C LEU A 540 8.12 22.98 17.83
N PRO A 541 8.06 22.66 16.52
CA PRO A 541 6.81 22.71 15.76
C PRO A 541 5.75 21.75 16.30
N ILE A 542 6.16 20.54 16.70
CA ILE A 542 5.24 19.51 17.20
C ILE A 542 4.68 19.93 18.57
N LEU A 543 5.52 20.48 19.43
CA LEU A 543 5.11 21.01 20.73
C LEU A 543 4.09 22.14 20.56
N TRP A 544 4.37 23.08 19.67
CA TRP A 544 3.49 24.20 19.38
C TRP A 544 2.12 23.75 18.84
N ASP A 545 2.09 22.78 17.94
CA ASP A 545 0.85 22.18 17.43
C ASP A 545 0.05 21.50 18.55
N CYS A 546 0.71 20.83 19.49
CA CYS A 546 0.04 20.20 20.63
C CYS A 546 -0.58 21.23 21.57
N VAL A 547 0.13 22.33 21.82
CA VAL A 547 -0.33 23.46 22.65
C VAL A 547 -1.55 24.15 22.01
N LYS A 548 -1.50 24.40 20.70
CA LYS A 548 -2.62 24.99 19.95
C LYS A 548 -3.87 24.11 19.89
N SER A 549 -3.68 22.79 19.84
CA SER A 549 -4.78 21.84 19.65
C SER A 549 -5.61 21.62 20.92
N GLY A 550 -5.25 22.25 22.05
CA GLY A 550 -6.02 22.17 23.29
C GLY A 550 -6.23 20.72 23.77
N LEU A 551 -5.26 19.83 23.54
CA LEU A 551 -5.34 18.44 23.95
C LEU A 551 -5.33 18.37 25.48
N SER A 552 -6.54 18.38 26.07
CA SER A 552 -6.79 18.22 27.48
C SER A 552 -6.56 16.76 27.85
N ASP A 553 -5.32 16.37 28.14
CA ASP A 553 -5.12 15.12 28.86
C ASP A 553 -3.87 15.14 29.74
N SER A 554 -4.05 14.65 30.97
CA SER A 554 -3.02 14.49 32.01
C SER A 554 -1.79 13.74 31.49
N ASP A 555 -2.00 12.85 30.51
CA ASP A 555 -0.98 12.02 29.88
C ASP A 555 0.00 12.80 28.99
N ILE A 556 -0.41 13.93 28.41
CA ILE A 556 0.47 14.78 27.59
C ILE A 556 1.44 15.57 28.48
N LYS A 557 0.94 16.13 29.60
CA LYS A 557 1.80 16.79 30.60
C LYS A 557 2.86 15.84 31.15
N LYS A 558 2.49 14.57 31.37
CA LYS A 558 3.39 13.50 31.83
C LYS A 558 4.38 13.05 30.75
N ALA A 559 3.97 13.02 29.48
CA ALA A 559 4.82 12.64 28.36
C ALA A 559 5.83 13.73 27.94
N MET A 560 5.58 15.00 28.26
CA MET A 560 6.38 16.15 27.81
C MET A 560 7.64 16.43 28.66
N GLY A 561 7.75 15.92 29.89
CA GLY A 561 8.93 16.14 30.75
C GLY A 561 9.07 17.59 31.25
N GLU A 562 9.32 17.75 32.55
CA GLU A 562 9.25 19.04 33.26
C GLU A 562 10.30 20.09 32.82
N ARG A 563 9.81 21.33 32.69
CA ARG A 563 10.47 22.66 32.72
C ARG A 563 11.65 22.96 31.79
N ALA A 564 12.65 22.09 31.62
CA ALA A 564 13.90 22.48 30.95
C ALA A 564 13.76 22.71 29.43
N VAL A 565 12.92 21.94 28.74
CA VAL A 565 12.64 22.12 27.30
C VAL A 565 11.73 23.34 27.07
N LEU A 566 10.89 23.67 28.05
CA LEU A 566 9.94 24.79 28.01
C LEU A 566 10.62 26.13 28.34
N ASP A 567 11.60 26.14 29.25
CA ASP A 567 12.39 27.33 29.60
C ASP A 567 13.28 27.76 28.42
N GLN A 568 13.82 26.80 27.66
CA GLN A 568 14.63 27.10 26.47
C GLN A 568 13.77 27.51 25.27
N ALA A 569 12.60 26.90 25.08
CA ALA A 569 11.61 27.36 24.08
C ALA A 569 11.14 28.80 24.37
N SER A 570 11.06 29.18 25.64
CA SER A 570 10.69 30.55 26.07
C SER A 570 11.75 31.62 25.77
N MET A 571 13.01 31.23 25.49
CA MET A 571 14.08 32.16 25.13
C MET A 571 14.05 32.59 23.66
N GLU A 572 13.42 31.82 22.77
CA GLU A 572 13.35 32.11 21.32
C GLU A 572 11.95 32.55 20.84
N LEU A 573 10.99 32.71 21.74
CA LEU A 573 9.62 33.11 21.42
C LEU A 573 9.41 34.63 21.61
N ASP A 574 8.62 35.24 20.72
CA ASP A 574 8.22 36.65 20.89
C ASP A 574 7.41 36.84 22.20
N PRO A 575 7.49 38.02 22.85
CA PRO A 575 6.86 38.30 24.14
C PRO A 575 5.36 37.96 24.24
N ALA A 576 4.60 38.09 23.16
CA ALA A 576 3.17 37.75 23.12
C ALA A 576 2.96 36.22 23.17
N ARG A 577 3.82 35.47 22.46
CA ARG A 577 3.79 33.99 22.40
C ARG A 577 4.24 33.35 23.70
N ARG A 578 5.19 34.00 24.40
CA ARG A 578 5.66 33.62 25.73
C ARG A 578 4.54 33.69 26.77
N LYS A 579 3.77 34.77 26.82
CA LYS A 579 2.62 34.91 27.73
C LYS A 579 1.56 33.82 27.50
N GLN A 580 1.35 33.41 26.25
CA GLN A 580 0.38 32.37 25.90
C GLN A 580 0.84 30.98 26.36
N LEU A 581 2.13 30.67 26.18
CA LEU A 581 2.74 29.44 26.70
C LEU A 581 2.73 29.39 28.25
N GLU A 582 3.09 30.50 28.91
CA GLU A 582 3.06 30.62 30.38
C GLU A 582 1.63 30.51 30.95
N SER A 583 0.61 30.99 30.22
CA SER A 583 -0.80 30.89 30.63
C SER A 583 -1.40 29.49 30.56
N LEU A 584 -0.83 28.61 29.72
CA LEU A 584 -1.27 27.22 29.58
C LEU A 584 -0.56 26.27 30.57
N ILE A 585 0.46 26.79 31.26
CA ILE A 585 1.28 26.08 32.26
C ILE A 585 0.77 26.31 33.69
N ARG A 586 0.11 27.45 33.97
CA ARG A 586 -0.67 27.66 35.20
C ARG A 586 -1.98 26.90 35.14
#